data_AF-A0A9D9RWU8-F1
#
_entry.id   AF-A0A9D9RWU8-F1
#
_cell.length_a   1.000
_cell.length_b   1.000
_cell.length_c   1.000
_cell.angle_alpha   90.00
_cell.angle_beta   90.00
_cell.angle_gamma   90.00
#
_symmetry.space_group_name_H-M   'P 1'
#
loop_
_entity.id
_entity.type
_entity.pdbx_description
1 polymer ?
#
loop_
_entity_poly.entity_id
_entity_poly.type
_entity_poly.pdbx_seq_one_letter_code
_entity_poly.pdbx_strand_id
1 'polypeptide(L)'
;MNTQPLPAALADVLARGDVWRGDTLASLPESAIPSGHAELDAELPGGGWPRGNLTEILVDRGSVGEMSLLLPALARLSADGGWLALVAPPWLPHAPAWAAAGVTLERLVVVKAGKSVGWSVEQLLASGGFASVLAWPEANIDARALRRLQVAAEGRSVFACLWRSTAAAGVPSPAPLRVVLNAAADDSALSVRIIKRRGRPLSRPLVLSIPRPVQFAGRNSRAVAGPALSLVAARGPAAAPVA
;
A
#
# COMPACT_ATOMS: atom_id res chain seq x y z
N MET A 1 37.23 -33.29 12.78
CA MET A 1 36.06 -33.74 13.56
C MET A 1 34.88 -32.90 13.11
N ASN A 2 33.98 -33.44 12.29
CA ASN A 2 32.74 -32.75 11.91
C ASN A 2 31.71 -32.99 13.02
N THR A 3 31.53 -32.04 13.91
CA THR A 3 30.43 -32.03 14.87
C THR A 3 29.13 -31.79 14.09
N GLN A 4 28.29 -32.82 13.95
CA GLN A 4 26.94 -32.61 13.44
C GLN A 4 26.16 -31.72 14.42
N PRO A 5 25.44 -30.70 13.94
CA PRO A 5 24.60 -29.89 14.80
C PRO A 5 23.51 -30.78 15.41
N LEU A 6 23.27 -30.62 16.72
CA LEU A 6 22.19 -31.32 17.42
C LEU A 6 20.85 -31.00 16.74
N PRO A 7 19.95 -31.99 16.59
CA PRO A 7 18.63 -31.74 16.01
C PRO A 7 17.87 -30.71 16.86
N ALA A 8 17.57 -29.56 16.28
CA ALA A 8 16.74 -28.55 16.93
C ALA A 8 15.33 -29.11 17.13
N ALA A 9 14.75 -28.90 18.31
CA ALA A 9 13.36 -29.30 18.53
C ALA A 9 12.44 -28.49 17.62
N LEU A 10 11.39 -29.12 17.08
CA LEU A 10 10.45 -28.46 16.16
C LEU A 10 9.84 -27.19 16.78
N ALA A 11 9.62 -27.18 18.10
CA ALA A 11 9.13 -26.00 18.81
C ALA A 11 10.12 -24.82 18.72
N ASP A 12 11.42 -25.07 18.88
CA ASP A 12 12.46 -24.05 18.79
C ASP A 12 12.58 -23.52 17.36
N VAL A 13 12.47 -24.41 16.37
CA VAL A 13 12.46 -24.00 14.95
C VAL A 13 11.27 -23.11 14.64
N LEU A 14 10.07 -23.45 15.13
CA LEU A 14 8.86 -22.65 14.94
C LEU A 14 8.89 -21.33 15.72
N ALA A 15 9.63 -21.26 16.83
CA ALA A 15 9.78 -20.04 17.63
C ALA A 15 10.66 -18.96 16.95
N ARG A 16 11.46 -19.33 15.94
CA ARG A 16 12.36 -18.40 15.23
C ARG A 16 11.63 -17.35 14.38
N GLY A 17 10.33 -17.53 14.09
CA GLY A 17 9.50 -16.58 13.35
C GLY A 17 9.74 -16.55 11.83
N ASP A 18 10.78 -17.23 11.33
CA ASP A 18 11.06 -17.46 9.91
C ASP A 18 10.48 -18.79 9.40
N VAL A 19 10.11 -19.71 10.29
CA VAL A 19 9.42 -20.97 10.00
C VAL A 19 7.99 -20.94 10.51
N TRP A 20 7.03 -21.37 9.69
CA TRP A 20 5.62 -21.44 10.05
C TRP A 20 5.01 -22.78 9.64
N ARG A 21 3.90 -23.15 10.29
CA ARG A 21 3.09 -24.30 9.87
C ARG A 21 2.12 -23.88 8.77
N GLY A 22 1.98 -24.69 7.73
CA GLY A 22 1.12 -24.36 6.58
C GLY A 22 -0.38 -24.26 6.90
N ASP A 23 -0.83 -24.83 8.01
CA ASP A 23 -2.22 -24.84 8.48
C ASP A 23 -2.58 -23.65 9.39
N THR A 24 -1.57 -22.86 9.79
CA THR A 24 -1.70 -21.75 10.75
C THR A 24 -1.21 -20.46 10.11
N LEU A 25 -1.85 -19.32 10.39
CA LEU A 25 -1.31 -18.04 9.93
C LEU A 25 0.04 -17.78 10.61
N ALA A 26 1.03 -17.36 9.81
CA ALA A 26 2.34 -17.02 10.37
C ALA A 26 2.23 -15.80 11.29
N SER A 27 2.88 -15.89 12.46
CA SER A 27 3.18 -14.72 13.28
C SER A 27 4.41 -14.04 12.69
N LEU A 28 4.30 -12.78 12.28
CA LEU A 28 5.42 -12.03 11.72
C LEU A 28 6.17 -11.31 12.85
N PRO A 29 7.51 -11.26 12.81
CA PRO A 29 8.30 -10.60 13.85
C PRO A 29 8.09 -9.08 13.89
N GLU A 30 7.66 -8.46 12.78
CA GLU A 30 7.27 -7.05 12.74
C GLU A 30 5.77 -6.87 12.93
N SER A 31 5.39 -5.80 13.65
CA SER A 31 3.99 -5.42 13.84
C SER A 31 3.31 -5.18 12.48
N ALA A 32 2.25 -5.93 12.19
CA ALA A 32 1.42 -5.64 11.03
C ALA A 32 0.73 -4.28 11.17
N ILE A 33 0.35 -3.69 10.03
CA ILE A 33 -0.37 -2.41 9.99
C ILE A 33 -1.86 -2.73 9.84
N PRO A 34 -2.74 -2.36 10.78
CA PRO A 34 -4.17 -2.61 10.64
C PRO A 34 -4.70 -2.06 9.31
N SER A 35 -5.48 -2.86 8.59
CA SER A 35 -6.05 -2.45 7.31
C SER A 35 -7.20 -1.45 7.46
N GLY A 36 -7.77 -1.35 8.67
CA GLY A 36 -9.03 -0.64 8.92
C GLY A 36 -10.26 -1.51 8.69
N HIS A 37 -10.08 -2.77 8.30
CA HIS A 37 -11.13 -3.74 8.04
C HIS A 37 -10.87 -5.02 8.84
N ALA A 38 -11.61 -5.22 9.95
CA ALA A 38 -11.40 -6.34 10.86
C ALA A 38 -11.48 -7.71 10.15
N GLU A 39 -12.38 -7.85 9.17
CA GLU A 39 -12.54 -9.05 8.35
C GLU A 39 -11.28 -9.38 7.52
N LEU A 40 -10.60 -8.34 7.01
CA LEU A 40 -9.34 -8.52 6.28
C LEU A 40 -8.20 -8.80 7.25
N ASP A 41 -8.12 -8.05 8.36
CA ASP A 41 -7.08 -8.21 9.37
C ASP A 41 -7.05 -9.64 9.94
N ALA A 42 -8.23 -10.25 10.18
CA ALA A 42 -8.36 -11.64 10.63
C ALA A 42 -7.78 -12.67 9.65
N GLU A 43 -7.67 -12.30 8.37
CA GLU A 43 -7.18 -13.16 7.29
C GLU A 43 -5.76 -12.78 6.82
N LEU A 44 -5.14 -11.75 7.40
CA LEU A 44 -3.76 -11.39 7.10
C LEU A 44 -2.81 -11.93 8.19
N PRO A 45 -1.67 -12.55 7.82
CA PRO A 45 -0.66 -12.96 8.79
C PRO A 45 -0.20 -11.77 9.65
N GLY A 46 -0.26 -11.92 10.97
CA GLY A 46 0.04 -10.84 11.92
C GLY A 46 -1.08 -9.83 12.18
N GLY A 47 -2.28 -10.00 11.61
CA GLY A 47 -3.44 -9.17 11.94
C GLY A 47 -3.54 -7.84 11.17
N GLY A 48 -2.95 -7.77 9.97
CA GLY A 48 -2.96 -6.56 9.14
C GLY A 48 -2.00 -6.65 7.96
N TRP A 49 -1.77 -5.53 7.28
CA TRP A 49 -0.80 -5.44 6.18
C TRP A 49 0.62 -5.76 6.68
N PRO A 50 1.32 -6.70 6.02
CA PRO A 50 2.65 -7.10 6.45
C PRO A 50 3.66 -5.99 6.19
N ARG A 51 4.52 -5.75 7.18
CA ARG A 51 5.74 -4.97 7.00
C ARG A 51 6.90 -5.89 6.60
N GLY A 52 7.93 -5.29 6.04
CA GLY A 52 9.16 -5.98 5.70
C GLY A 52 9.01 -7.03 4.62
N ASN A 53 7.98 -6.92 3.78
CA ASN A 53 7.69 -7.86 2.70
C ASN A 53 6.98 -7.14 1.57
N LEU A 54 7.14 -7.66 0.35
CA LEU A 54 6.41 -7.22 -0.81
C LEU A 54 4.98 -7.77 -0.79
N THR A 55 4.01 -6.87 -0.89
CA THR A 55 2.60 -7.17 -1.15
C THR A 55 2.29 -6.88 -2.61
N GLU A 56 1.61 -7.80 -3.30
CA GLU A 56 1.08 -7.54 -4.64
C GLU A 56 -0.42 -7.33 -4.60
N ILE A 57 -0.88 -6.21 -5.13
CA ILE A 57 -2.29 -5.93 -5.39
C ILE A 57 -2.53 -6.14 -6.88
N LEU A 58 -3.35 -7.14 -7.20
CA LEU A 58 -3.69 -7.54 -8.55
C LEU A 58 -5.06 -6.97 -8.94
N VAL A 59 -5.10 -6.08 -9.92
CA VAL A 59 -6.31 -5.39 -10.36
C VAL A 59 -6.17 -4.95 -11.82
N ASP A 60 -7.21 -5.13 -12.63
CA ASP A 60 -7.21 -4.70 -14.05
C ASP A 60 -7.99 -3.41 -14.31
N ARG A 61 -8.97 -3.09 -13.45
CA ARG A 61 -9.78 -1.87 -13.56
C ARG A 61 -9.39 -0.91 -12.45
N GLY A 62 -8.88 0.27 -12.81
CA GLY A 62 -8.78 1.36 -11.85
C GLY A 62 -10.17 1.77 -11.39
N SER A 63 -10.32 2.10 -10.09
CA SER A 63 -11.55 2.58 -9.44
C SER A 63 -12.50 1.54 -8.85
N VAL A 64 -12.03 0.35 -8.49
CA VAL A 64 -12.85 -0.62 -7.70
C VAL A 64 -12.88 -0.29 -6.20
N GLY A 65 -12.06 0.66 -5.75
CA GLY A 65 -11.90 1.01 -4.34
C GLY A 65 -10.55 0.56 -3.76
N GLU A 66 -9.62 0.18 -4.63
CA GLU A 66 -8.28 -0.30 -4.29
C GLU A 66 -7.48 0.70 -3.45
N MET A 67 -7.63 2.00 -3.71
CA MET A 67 -6.99 3.02 -2.88
C MET A 67 -7.71 3.20 -1.56
N SER A 68 -9.04 3.21 -1.55
CA SER A 68 -9.82 3.32 -0.32
C SER A 68 -9.53 2.19 0.67
N LEU A 69 -9.23 0.98 0.17
CA LEU A 69 -8.77 -0.15 0.98
C LEU A 69 -7.46 0.15 1.75
N LEU A 70 -6.57 0.94 1.17
CA LEU A 70 -5.25 1.24 1.76
C LEU A 70 -5.22 2.54 2.56
N LEU A 71 -6.17 3.47 2.32
CA LEU A 71 -6.20 4.78 2.97
C LEU A 71 -6.11 4.71 4.51
N PRO A 72 -6.81 3.80 5.22
CA PRO A 72 -6.69 3.72 6.68
C PRO A 72 -5.27 3.41 7.16
N ALA A 73 -4.58 2.49 6.48
CA ALA A 73 -3.20 2.13 6.78
C ALA A 73 -2.25 3.29 6.48
N LEU A 74 -2.43 3.97 5.34
CA LEU A 74 -1.61 5.12 4.95
C LEU A 74 -1.78 6.31 5.90
N ALA A 75 -3.02 6.60 6.30
CA ALA A 75 -3.35 7.64 7.26
C ALA A 75 -2.58 7.41 8.57
N ARG A 76 -2.68 6.19 9.11
CA ARG A 76 -1.95 5.81 10.33
C ARG A 76 -0.43 5.99 10.20
N LEU A 77 0.16 5.41 9.14
CA LEU A 77 1.62 5.51 8.94
C LEU A 77 2.10 6.96 8.84
N SER A 78 1.33 7.83 8.18
CA SER A 78 1.66 9.25 8.04
C SER A 78 1.42 10.06 9.33
N ALA A 79 0.39 9.70 10.11
CA ALA A 79 0.12 10.30 11.42
C ALA A 79 1.21 9.95 12.44
N ASP A 80 1.76 8.73 12.35
CA ASP A 80 2.94 8.28 13.12
C ASP A 80 4.26 8.94 12.63
N GLY A 81 4.19 9.89 11.69
CA GLY A 81 5.33 10.66 11.17
C GLY A 81 6.10 9.99 10.03
N GLY A 82 5.65 8.83 9.56
CA GLY A 82 6.29 8.07 8.49
C GLY A 82 6.09 8.68 7.10
N TRP A 83 7.12 8.63 6.26
CA TRP A 83 7.03 9.05 4.86
C TRP A 83 6.33 8.00 3.99
N LEU A 84 5.45 8.47 3.11
CA LEU A 84 4.74 7.68 2.12
C LEU A 84 5.27 8.01 0.72
N ALA A 85 5.67 7.01 -0.06
CA ALA A 85 6.05 7.17 -1.46
C ALA A 85 5.00 6.55 -2.40
N LEU A 86 4.57 7.33 -3.40
CA LEU A 86 3.79 6.85 -4.54
C LEU A 86 4.68 6.88 -5.78
N VAL A 87 5.04 5.70 -6.30
CA VAL A 87 5.96 5.54 -7.43
C VAL A 87 5.18 5.27 -8.71
N ALA A 88 5.25 6.23 -9.62
CA ALA A 88 4.56 6.25 -10.91
C ALA A 88 3.04 5.98 -10.80
N PRO A 89 2.29 6.63 -9.87
CA PRO A 89 0.85 6.45 -9.85
C PRO A 89 0.25 6.82 -11.23
N PRO A 90 -0.68 6.03 -11.80
CA PRO A 90 -1.20 6.26 -13.15
C PRO A 90 -2.15 7.46 -13.21
N TRP A 91 -2.56 7.96 -12.04
CA TRP A 91 -3.42 9.10 -11.83
C TRP A 91 -2.75 10.09 -10.88
N LEU A 92 -3.17 11.34 -10.95
CA LEU A 92 -2.79 12.33 -9.95
C LEU A 92 -3.58 12.05 -8.65
N PRO A 93 -2.91 11.81 -7.49
CA PRO A 93 -3.60 11.65 -6.22
C PRO A 93 -4.45 12.89 -5.91
N HIS A 94 -5.73 12.68 -5.59
CA HIS A 94 -6.63 13.77 -5.23
C HIS A 94 -6.40 14.19 -3.77
N ALA A 95 -5.50 15.15 -3.57
CA ALA A 95 -5.03 15.58 -2.25
C ALA A 95 -6.17 15.88 -1.24
N PRO A 96 -7.26 16.60 -1.58
CA PRO A 96 -8.35 16.83 -0.63
C PRO A 96 -9.01 15.55 -0.11
N ALA A 97 -9.23 14.54 -0.97
CA ALA A 97 -9.82 13.26 -0.53
C ALA A 97 -8.87 12.46 0.37
N TRP A 98 -7.55 12.56 0.14
CA TRP A 98 -6.56 11.88 0.97
C TRP A 98 -6.43 12.55 2.34
N ALA A 99 -6.45 13.89 2.38
CA ALA A 99 -6.53 14.64 3.64
C ALA A 99 -7.82 14.34 4.41
N ALA A 100 -8.96 14.28 3.73
CA ALA A 100 -10.24 13.88 4.33
C ALA A 100 -10.23 12.45 4.89
N ALA A 101 -9.41 11.56 4.30
CA ALA A 101 -9.17 10.21 4.81
C ALA A 101 -8.11 10.14 5.92
N GLY A 102 -7.56 11.28 6.37
CA GLY A 102 -6.61 11.37 7.47
C GLY A 102 -5.14 11.21 7.08
N VAL A 103 -4.80 11.26 5.78
CA VAL A 103 -3.40 11.22 5.35
C VAL A 103 -2.73 12.58 5.55
N THR A 104 -1.62 12.60 6.29
CA THR A 104 -0.75 13.78 6.45
C THR A 104 -0.03 14.07 5.13
N LEU A 105 -0.52 15.03 4.35
CA LEU A 105 -0.03 15.30 3.00
C LEU A 105 1.43 15.78 2.96
N GLU A 106 1.92 16.39 4.05
CA GLU A 106 3.31 16.83 4.22
C GLU A 106 4.29 15.64 4.27
N ARG A 107 3.78 14.42 4.48
CA ARG A 107 4.55 13.17 4.49
C ARG A 107 4.39 12.37 3.20
N LEU A 108 3.71 12.91 2.19
CA LEU A 108 3.47 12.24 0.91
C LEU A 108 4.44 12.71 -0.17
N VAL A 109 5.16 11.77 -0.78
CA VAL A 109 6.06 12.02 -1.92
C VAL A 109 5.54 11.27 -3.14
N VAL A 110 5.40 11.98 -4.26
CA VAL A 110 5.04 11.38 -5.55
C VAL A 110 6.27 11.33 -6.45
N VAL A 111 6.70 10.13 -6.80
CA VAL A 111 7.89 9.87 -7.62
C VAL A 111 7.45 9.56 -9.04
N LYS A 112 7.86 10.39 -10.00
CA LYS A 112 7.72 10.09 -11.43
C LYS A 112 8.88 9.20 -11.85
N ALA A 113 8.60 7.93 -12.16
CA ALA A 113 9.66 6.95 -12.41
C ALA A 113 9.71 6.39 -13.84
N GLY A 114 8.73 6.65 -14.71
CA GLY A 114 8.71 6.16 -16.10
C GLY A 114 9.02 4.67 -16.19
N LYS A 115 10.01 4.27 -16.99
CA LYS A 115 10.47 2.87 -17.09
C LYS A 115 11.32 2.38 -15.90
N SER A 116 11.73 3.28 -15.01
CA SER A 116 12.62 3.01 -13.88
C SER A 116 11.86 2.76 -12.56
N VAL A 117 10.60 2.32 -12.61
CA VAL A 117 9.78 2.03 -11.40
C VAL A 117 10.50 1.03 -10.50
N GLY A 118 10.92 -0.12 -11.02
CA GLY A 118 11.58 -1.15 -10.22
C GLY A 118 12.84 -0.64 -9.51
N TRP A 119 13.71 0.07 -10.24
CA TRP A 119 14.91 0.66 -9.64
C TRP A 119 14.56 1.72 -8.57
N SER A 120 13.58 2.58 -8.84
CA SER A 120 13.16 3.62 -7.88
C SER A 120 12.61 3.01 -6.59
N VAL A 121 11.78 1.97 -6.70
CA VAL A 121 11.27 1.23 -5.53
C VAL A 121 12.42 0.61 -4.75
N GLU A 122 13.38 -0.02 -5.42
CA GLU A 122 14.55 -0.61 -4.76
C GLU A 122 15.35 0.42 -3.98
N GLN A 123 15.59 1.62 -4.54
CA GLN A 123 16.31 2.69 -3.84
C GLN A 123 15.52 3.24 -2.64
N LEU A 124 14.20 3.43 -2.78
CA LEU A 124 13.35 3.88 -1.68
C LEU A 124 13.35 2.89 -0.52
N LEU A 125 13.23 1.59 -0.82
CA LEU A 125 13.33 0.53 0.19
C LEU A 125 14.72 0.51 0.83
N ALA A 126 15.79 0.57 0.03
CA ALA A 126 17.17 0.57 0.52
C ALA A 126 17.47 1.74 1.46
N SER A 127 16.89 2.92 1.22
CA SER A 127 17.07 4.11 2.04
C SER A 127 16.60 3.95 3.49
N GLY A 128 15.62 3.08 3.74
CA GLY A 128 15.01 2.90 5.07
C GLY A 128 14.21 4.10 5.59
N GLY A 129 14.02 5.16 4.79
CA GLY A 129 13.33 6.39 5.23
C GLY A 129 11.81 6.39 5.06
N PHE A 130 11.24 5.37 4.42
CA PHE A 130 9.82 5.32 4.07
C PHE A 130 9.07 4.28 4.90
N ALA A 131 7.92 4.69 5.43
CA ALA A 131 6.98 3.81 6.10
C ALA A 131 6.08 3.06 5.10
N SER A 132 5.84 3.63 3.93
CA SER A 132 5.11 2.99 2.83
C SER A 132 5.73 3.31 1.48
N VAL A 133 5.81 2.33 0.59
CA VAL A 133 6.18 2.48 -0.82
C VAL A 133 5.15 1.77 -1.68
N LEU A 134 4.36 2.55 -2.42
CA LEU A 134 3.30 2.08 -3.31
C LEU A 134 3.76 2.30 -4.76
N ALA A 135 3.69 1.30 -5.63
CA ALA A 135 4.24 1.38 -6.97
C ALA A 135 3.32 0.83 -8.07
N TRP A 136 3.23 1.55 -9.18
CA TRP A 136 2.44 1.18 -10.37
C TRP A 136 3.34 1.08 -11.61
N PRO A 137 3.97 -0.08 -11.84
CA PRO A 137 4.78 -0.28 -13.04
C PRO A 137 3.87 -0.39 -14.28
N GLU A 138 4.14 0.43 -15.30
CA GLU A 138 3.44 0.37 -16.60
C GLU A 138 3.73 -0.94 -17.34
N ALA A 139 4.97 -1.43 -17.22
CA ALA A 139 5.42 -2.69 -17.80
C ALA A 139 5.55 -3.76 -16.72
N ASN A 140 5.40 -5.02 -17.11
CA ASN A 140 5.57 -6.12 -16.18
C ASN A 140 7.00 -6.15 -15.62
N ILE A 141 7.15 -6.16 -14.30
CA ILE A 141 8.44 -6.36 -13.65
C ILE A 141 8.81 -7.85 -13.74
N ASP A 142 9.99 -8.16 -14.25
CA ASP A 142 10.46 -9.53 -14.39
C ASP A 142 10.71 -10.20 -13.01
N ALA A 143 10.83 -11.53 -13.01
CA ALA A 143 10.98 -12.31 -11.79
C ALA A 143 12.25 -11.96 -10.99
N ARG A 144 13.36 -11.60 -11.68
CA ARG A 144 14.62 -11.24 -11.03
C ARG A 144 14.50 -9.91 -10.31
N ALA A 145 13.91 -8.92 -10.98
CA ALA A 145 13.63 -7.62 -10.41
C ALA A 145 12.63 -7.73 -9.25
N LEU A 146 11.55 -8.51 -9.37
CA LEU A 146 10.63 -8.78 -8.26
C LEU A 146 11.33 -9.42 -7.05
N ARG A 147 12.27 -10.35 -7.28
CA ARG A 147 13.02 -10.97 -6.18
C ARG A 147 13.93 -9.94 -5.49
N ARG A 148 14.57 -9.06 -6.25
CA ARG A 148 15.36 -7.95 -5.70
C ARG A 148 14.51 -7.02 -4.86
N LEU A 149 13.29 -6.67 -5.31
CA LEU A 149 12.37 -5.85 -4.52
C LEU A 149 11.95 -6.54 -3.22
N GLN A 150 11.63 -7.85 -3.26
CA GLN A 150 11.32 -8.60 -2.05
C GLN A 150 12.51 -8.60 -1.08
N VAL A 151 13.73 -8.83 -1.55
CA VAL A 151 14.94 -8.78 -0.71
C VAL A 151 15.18 -7.39 -0.15
N ALA A 152 14.94 -6.34 -0.95
CA ALA A 152 15.09 -4.96 -0.50
C ALA A 152 14.06 -4.60 0.59
N ALA A 153 12.85 -5.16 0.55
CA ALA A 153 11.83 -4.98 1.58
C ALA A 153 12.09 -5.83 2.83
N GLU A 154 12.74 -6.99 2.69
CA GLU A 154 12.88 -8.01 3.74
C GLU A 154 13.48 -7.45 5.05
N GLY A 155 12.75 -7.62 6.16
CA GLY A 155 13.20 -7.21 7.50
C GLY A 155 13.22 -5.70 7.74
N ARG A 156 12.63 -4.89 6.85
CA ARG A 156 12.49 -3.45 7.03
C ARG A 156 11.10 -3.08 7.52
N SER A 157 11.02 -2.06 8.36
CA SER A 157 9.76 -1.54 8.87
C SER A 157 8.97 -0.71 7.82
N VAL A 158 8.70 -1.26 6.65
CA VAL A 158 8.04 -0.62 5.49
C VAL A 158 6.89 -1.47 4.97
N PHE A 159 5.79 -0.82 4.62
CA PHE A 159 4.72 -1.40 3.81
C PHE A 159 5.05 -1.23 2.32
N ALA A 160 5.49 -2.29 1.65
CA ALA A 160 5.84 -2.27 0.24
C ALA A 160 4.74 -2.93 -0.59
N CYS A 161 4.11 -2.17 -1.50
CA CYS A 161 2.99 -2.64 -2.30
C CYS A 161 3.20 -2.35 -3.79
N LEU A 162 2.96 -3.37 -4.62
CA LEU A 162 3.09 -3.31 -6.07
C LEU A 162 1.74 -3.61 -6.73
N TRP A 163 1.26 -2.68 -7.57
CA TRP A 163 0.09 -2.91 -8.41
C TRP A 163 0.48 -3.68 -9.66
N ARG A 164 -0.30 -4.71 -10.00
CA ARG A 164 -0.10 -5.50 -11.22
C ARG A 164 -1.46 -5.90 -11.80
N SER A 165 -1.48 -6.28 -13.07
CA SER A 165 -2.67 -6.86 -13.71
C SER A 165 -3.06 -8.19 -13.06
N THR A 166 -4.35 -8.52 -13.07
CA THR A 166 -4.83 -9.85 -12.62
C THR A 166 -4.32 -10.99 -13.50
N ALA A 167 -3.88 -10.71 -14.73
CA ALA A 167 -3.18 -11.66 -15.60
C ALA A 167 -1.90 -12.23 -14.94
N ALA A 168 -1.29 -11.49 -14.00
CA ALA A 168 -0.13 -11.95 -13.26
C ALA A 168 -0.48 -12.99 -12.16
N ALA A 169 -1.76 -13.23 -11.85
CA ALA A 169 -2.16 -14.10 -10.74
C ALA A 169 -1.59 -15.52 -10.83
N GLY A 170 -1.56 -16.09 -12.04
CA GLY A 170 -0.97 -17.41 -12.31
C GLY A 170 0.56 -17.44 -12.45
N VAL A 171 1.20 -16.27 -12.51
CA VAL A 171 2.66 -16.17 -12.68
C VAL A 171 3.33 -16.33 -11.31
N PRO A 172 4.41 -17.13 -11.19
CA PRO A 172 5.20 -17.23 -9.97
C PRO A 172 5.69 -15.87 -9.50
N SER A 173 5.58 -15.61 -8.20
CA SER A 173 5.97 -14.35 -7.59
C SER A 173 6.64 -14.58 -6.24
N PRO A 174 7.73 -13.84 -5.93
CA PRO A 174 8.40 -13.91 -4.63
C PRO A 174 7.61 -13.21 -3.51
N ALA A 175 6.63 -12.37 -3.84
CA ALA A 175 5.80 -11.65 -2.86
C ALA A 175 5.07 -12.62 -1.91
N PRO A 176 5.26 -12.54 -0.58
CA PRO A 176 4.60 -13.45 0.36
C PRO A 176 3.08 -13.25 0.44
N LEU A 177 2.60 -12.03 0.17
CA LEU A 177 1.18 -11.69 0.14
C LEU A 177 0.78 -11.24 -1.26
N ARG A 178 -0.27 -11.85 -1.81
CA ARG A 178 -0.86 -11.46 -3.09
C ARG A 178 -2.37 -11.44 -2.96
N VAL A 179 -2.98 -10.31 -3.31
CA VAL A 179 -4.42 -10.10 -3.22
C VAL A 179 -4.96 -9.69 -4.58
N VAL A 180 -6.07 -10.29 -5.00
CA VAL A 180 -6.81 -9.90 -6.20
C VAL A 180 -8.01 -9.06 -5.76
N LEU A 181 -8.15 -7.89 -6.38
CA LEU A 181 -9.25 -6.97 -6.13
C LEU A 181 -10.20 -6.95 -7.31
N ASN A 182 -11.49 -7.11 -7.05
CA ASN A 182 -12.56 -6.97 -8.05
C ASN A 182 -13.69 -6.11 -7.48
N ALA A 183 -14.45 -5.47 -8.37
CA ALA A 183 -15.73 -4.89 -7.98
C ALA A 183 -16.64 -6.00 -7.43
N ALA A 184 -17.34 -5.71 -6.33
CA ALA A 184 -18.43 -6.56 -5.86
C ALA A 184 -19.72 -6.25 -6.65
N ALA A 185 -20.78 -7.01 -6.37
CA ALA A 185 -22.10 -6.75 -6.95
C ALA A 185 -22.68 -5.40 -6.52
N ASP A 186 -22.36 -4.95 -5.30
CA ASP A 186 -22.75 -3.65 -4.76
C ASP A 186 -21.64 -2.61 -5.02
N ASP A 187 -22.02 -1.42 -5.45
CA ASP A 187 -21.09 -0.33 -5.79
C ASP A 187 -20.24 0.15 -4.59
N SER A 188 -20.69 -0.12 -3.36
CA SER A 188 -19.98 0.21 -2.11
C SER A 188 -19.13 -0.94 -1.56
N ALA A 189 -19.08 -2.08 -2.24
CA ALA A 189 -18.35 -3.25 -1.78
C ALA A 189 -17.17 -3.60 -2.69
N LEU A 190 -16.11 -4.13 -2.08
CA LEU A 190 -14.90 -4.59 -2.74
C LEU A 190 -14.72 -6.09 -2.47
N SER A 191 -14.58 -6.87 -3.54
CA SER A 191 -14.22 -8.28 -3.42
C SER A 191 -12.70 -8.41 -3.31
N VAL A 192 -12.23 -8.94 -2.19
CA VAL A 192 -10.81 -9.17 -1.90
C VAL A 192 -10.54 -10.66 -1.84
N ARG A 193 -9.79 -11.18 -2.82
CA ARG A 193 -9.41 -12.59 -2.87
C ARG A 193 -7.92 -12.73 -2.60
N ILE A 194 -7.56 -13.33 -1.46
CA ILE A 194 -6.17 -13.60 -1.08
C ILE A 194 -5.71 -14.87 -1.80
N ILE A 195 -4.86 -14.72 -2.82
CA ILE A 195 -4.37 -15.87 -3.62
C ILE A 195 -3.05 -16.43 -3.11
N LYS A 196 -2.34 -15.67 -2.26
CA LYS A 196 -1.11 -16.11 -1.62
C LYS A 196 -0.94 -15.39 -0.29
N ARG A 197 -0.65 -16.13 0.78
CA ARG A 197 -0.25 -15.63 2.10
C ARG A 197 0.59 -16.68 2.82
N ARG A 198 1.31 -16.30 3.88
CA ARG A 198 1.98 -17.27 4.77
C ARG A 198 0.97 -17.88 5.73
N GLY A 199 0.72 -19.18 5.57
CA GLY A 199 -0.23 -19.95 6.39
C GLY A 199 -1.37 -20.52 5.57
N ARG A 200 -2.46 -20.88 6.26
CA ARG A 200 -3.60 -21.60 5.65
C ARG A 200 -4.13 -20.86 4.41
N PRO A 201 -4.39 -21.52 3.28
CA PRO A 201 -5.05 -20.87 2.14
C PRO A 201 -6.42 -20.30 2.52
N LEU A 202 -6.86 -19.25 1.83
CA LEU A 202 -8.22 -18.75 1.91
C LEU A 202 -8.93 -19.01 0.59
N SER A 203 -9.94 -19.89 0.62
CA SER A 203 -10.65 -20.30 -0.60
C SER A 203 -11.71 -19.28 -1.03
N ARG A 204 -12.33 -18.59 -0.07
CA ARG A 204 -13.44 -17.65 -0.32
C ARG A 204 -12.94 -16.21 -0.42
N PRO A 205 -13.46 -15.41 -1.37
CA PRO A 205 -13.23 -13.97 -1.34
C PRO A 205 -13.91 -13.34 -0.11
N LEU A 206 -13.31 -12.27 0.40
CA LEU A 206 -13.93 -11.36 1.36
C LEU A 206 -14.70 -10.29 0.59
N VAL A 207 -15.83 -9.85 1.13
CA VAL A 207 -16.62 -8.75 0.56
C VAL A 207 -16.59 -7.63 1.59
N LEU A 208 -15.72 -6.65 1.36
CA LEU A 208 -15.50 -5.56 2.30
C LEU A 208 -16.38 -4.37 1.92
N SER A 209 -17.06 -3.78 2.89
CA SER A 209 -17.70 -2.48 2.71
C SER A 209 -16.62 -1.40 2.69
N ILE A 210 -16.44 -0.75 1.53
CA ILE A 210 -15.44 0.30 1.34
C ILE A 210 -16.14 1.64 1.19
N PRO A 211 -16.11 2.51 2.22
CA PRO A 211 -16.67 3.85 2.09
C PRO A 211 -15.90 4.62 1.02
N ARG A 212 -16.59 5.07 -0.03
CA ARG A 212 -15.99 5.92 -1.05
C ARG A 212 -15.94 7.35 -0.51
N PRO A 213 -14.75 7.94 -0.30
CA PRO A 213 -14.62 9.27 0.30
C PRO A 213 -15.26 10.38 -0.54
N VAL A 214 -15.50 10.09 -1.84
CA VAL A 214 -16.34 10.90 -2.71
C VAL A 214 -17.47 10.02 -3.23
N GLN A 215 -18.65 10.13 -2.62
CA GLN A 215 -19.86 9.84 -3.36
C GLN A 215 -19.90 10.88 -4.48
N PHE A 216 -19.63 10.48 -5.72
CA PHE A 216 -20.01 11.27 -6.88
C PHE A 216 -21.54 11.29 -6.93
N ALA A 217 -22.17 12.02 -6.00
CA ALA A 217 -23.56 12.40 -6.07
C ALA A 217 -23.74 13.06 -7.43
N GLY A 218 -24.60 12.48 -8.26
CA GLY A 218 -24.61 12.68 -9.71
C GLY A 218 -24.45 14.13 -10.14
N ARG A 219 -23.52 14.38 -11.08
CA ARG A 219 -23.36 15.57 -11.94
C ARG A 219 -23.44 17.00 -11.38
N ASN A 220 -23.88 17.27 -10.16
CA ASN A 220 -24.34 18.61 -9.76
C ASN A 220 -23.81 19.13 -8.41
N SER A 221 -22.61 18.74 -7.98
CA SER A 221 -21.94 19.49 -6.91
C SER A 221 -20.43 19.53 -7.10
N ARG A 222 -19.97 20.51 -7.89
CA ARG A 222 -18.58 20.96 -7.82
C ARG A 222 -18.50 22.03 -6.74
N ALA A 223 -18.47 21.62 -5.48
CA ALA A 223 -17.98 22.51 -4.43
C ALA A 223 -16.45 22.58 -4.60
N VAL A 224 -15.98 23.61 -5.29
CA VAL A 224 -14.56 23.92 -5.39
C VAL A 224 -14.15 24.48 -4.02
N ALA A 225 -13.76 23.61 -3.10
CA ALA A 225 -13.04 24.04 -1.90
C ALA A 225 -11.61 24.40 -2.31
N GLY A 226 -11.45 25.55 -2.96
CA GLY A 226 -10.16 26.21 -3.05
C GLY A 226 -9.82 26.82 -1.68
N PRO A 227 -8.53 26.97 -1.34
CA PRO A 227 -8.18 27.82 -0.21
C PRO A 227 -8.81 29.20 -0.43
N ALA A 228 -9.35 29.80 0.63
CA ALA A 228 -9.62 31.23 0.61
C ALA A 228 -8.29 31.92 0.33
N LEU A 229 -8.02 32.25 -0.94
CA LEU A 229 -6.85 33.02 -1.31
C LEU A 229 -6.99 34.33 -0.55
N SER A 230 -6.09 34.54 0.41
CA SER A 230 -5.97 35.80 1.12
C SER A 230 -5.86 36.90 0.06
N LEU A 231 -6.84 37.79 0.00
CA LEU A 231 -6.79 38.95 -0.88
C LEU A 231 -5.55 39.73 -0.48
N VAL A 232 -4.52 39.70 -1.34
CA VAL A 232 -3.41 40.65 -1.26
C VAL A 232 -4.06 42.02 -1.25
N ALA A 233 -4.01 42.69 -0.09
CA ALA A 233 -4.44 44.07 0.04
C ALA A 233 -3.71 44.87 -1.03
N ALA A 234 -4.46 45.46 -1.95
CA ALA A 234 -3.94 46.32 -2.98
C ALA A 234 -3.24 47.51 -2.32
N ARG A 235 -1.92 47.41 -2.11
CA ARG A 235 -1.06 48.58 -1.90
C ARG A 235 -0.91 49.26 -3.25
N GLY A 236 -1.90 50.09 -3.61
CA GLY A 236 -1.73 51.05 -4.68
C GLY A 236 -0.65 52.07 -4.29
N PRO A 237 0.29 52.42 -5.18
CA PRO A 237 1.14 53.58 -4.96
C PRO A 237 0.25 54.82 -5.03
N ALA A 238 0.21 55.59 -3.94
CA ALA A 238 -0.43 56.88 -3.90
C ALA A 238 0.28 57.83 -4.90
N ALA A 239 -0.48 58.35 -5.86
CA ALA A 239 -0.06 59.48 -6.67
C ALA A 239 -0.01 60.72 -5.76
N ALA A 240 1.18 61.28 -5.57
CA ALA A 240 1.34 62.61 -4.99
C ALA A 240 1.18 63.66 -6.11
N PRO A 241 0.34 64.69 -5.95
CA PRO A 241 0.33 65.83 -6.87
C PRO A 241 1.55 66.71 -6.59
N VAL A 242 2.30 67.02 -7.65
CA VAL A 242 3.36 68.04 -7.64
C VAL A 242 2.68 69.41 -7.72
N ALA A 243 3.06 70.31 -6.81
CA ALA A 243 2.82 71.74 -6.89
C ALA A 243 3.98 72.43 -7.62
#